data_AF-A0A920SDI3-F1
#
_entry.id   AF-A0A920SDI3-F1
#
_cell.length_a   1.000
_cell.length_b   1.000
_cell.length_c   1.000
_cell.angle_alpha   90.00
_cell.angle_beta   90.00
_cell.angle_gamma   90.00
#
_symmetry.space_group_name_H-M   'P 1'
#
loop_
_entity.id
_entity.type
_entity.pdbx_description
1 polymer ?
#
loop_
_entity_poly.entity_id
_entity_poly.type
_entity_poly.pdbx_seq_one_letter_code
_entity_poly.pdbx_strand_id
1 'polypeptide(L)'
;MLETKILKRGDDSGNGTLLQYTTPTGAIIKAIGVPQSWQSTLGPTWCYIIEGDDITIVDPGCYGSISYLEQGLEQLGHSLADVARIVVSHGHMDHDGSCPPVIQKSGAELWAHEIYGFMLQADRRDVERTWRKQVHGFDLFEKSDTMARATEHRKLNRTSNLVIQ
;
A
#
# COMPACT_ATOMS: atom_id res chain seq x y z
N MET A 1 -8.89 -15.42 -17.42
CA MET A 1 -7.66 -15.24 -16.63
C MET A 1 -7.37 -13.75 -16.59
N LEU A 2 -6.83 -13.21 -15.49
CA LEU A 2 -6.38 -11.82 -15.43
C LEU A 2 -5.14 -11.66 -16.33
N GLU A 3 -5.21 -10.80 -17.33
CA GLU A 3 -4.04 -10.48 -18.18
C GLU A 3 -3.24 -9.36 -17.51
N THR A 4 -1.90 -9.46 -17.53
CA THR A 4 -1.01 -8.44 -16.94
C THR A 4 -0.02 -7.97 -17.99
N LYS A 5 0.12 -6.65 -18.12
CA LYS A 5 1.09 -5.99 -18.98
C LYS A 5 1.96 -5.03 -18.15
N ILE A 6 3.27 -5.12 -18.33
CA ILE A 6 4.21 -4.14 -17.76
C ILE A 6 4.27 -2.96 -18.74
N LEU A 7 3.78 -1.80 -18.30
CA LEU A 7 3.82 -0.57 -19.09
C LEU A 7 5.20 0.10 -19.00
N LYS A 8 5.82 0.04 -17.82
CA LYS A 8 7.16 0.55 -17.53
C LYS A 8 7.77 -0.25 -16.39
N ARG A 9 9.03 -0.66 -16.54
CA ARG A 9 9.79 -1.26 -15.44
C ARG A 9 10.39 -0.17 -14.55
N GLY A 10 10.22 -0.34 -13.23
CA GLY A 10 10.87 0.45 -12.20
C GLY A 10 12.29 -0.02 -11.89
N ASP A 11 12.78 0.34 -10.71
CA ASP A 11 14.03 -0.22 -10.16
C ASP A 11 13.88 -1.71 -9.80
N ASP A 12 14.97 -2.33 -9.34
CA ASP A 12 15.02 -3.76 -8.99
C ASP A 12 14.08 -4.10 -7.81
N SER A 13 13.68 -3.12 -7.00
CA SER A 13 12.69 -3.30 -5.94
C SER A 13 11.25 -3.12 -6.43
N GLY A 14 11.06 -2.71 -7.69
CA GLY A 14 9.77 -2.44 -8.32
C GLY A 14 9.30 -1.00 -8.20
N ASN A 15 10.07 -0.09 -7.59
CA ASN A 15 9.64 1.30 -7.41
C ASN A 15 9.58 2.03 -8.76
N GLY A 16 8.51 2.77 -8.99
CA GLY A 16 8.23 3.45 -10.26
C GLY A 16 7.78 2.52 -11.38
N THR A 17 7.51 1.24 -11.09
CA THR A 17 6.92 0.30 -12.05
C THR A 17 5.48 0.69 -12.35
N LEU A 18 5.10 0.60 -13.62
CA LEU A 18 3.73 0.78 -14.08
C LEU A 18 3.20 -0.54 -14.66
N LEU A 19 2.06 -0.98 -14.15
CA LEU A 19 1.37 -2.19 -14.61
C LEU A 19 -0.01 -1.86 -15.13
N GLN A 20 -0.52 -2.72 -16.01
CA GLN A 20 -1.91 -2.77 -16.41
C GLN A 20 -2.42 -4.19 -16.24
N TYR A 21 -3.57 -4.32 -15.58
CA TYR A 21 -4.34 -5.53 -15.46
C TYR A 21 -5.60 -5.43 -16.31
N THR A 22 -5.88 -6.45 -17.12
CA THR A 22 -7.13 -6.57 -17.87
C THR A 22 -7.90 -7.76 -17.31
N THR A 23 -9.05 -7.49 -16.72
CA THR A 23 -9.93 -8.52 -16.16
C THR A 23 -10.63 -9.32 -17.26
N PRO A 24 -11.17 -10.52 -16.97
CA PRO A 24 -11.93 -11.28 -17.96
C PRO A 24 -13.17 -10.57 -18.53
N THR A 25 -13.70 -9.58 -17.80
CA THR A 25 -14.84 -8.77 -18.25
C THR A 25 -14.40 -7.56 -19.10
N GLY A 26 -13.09 -7.39 -19.32
CA GLY A 26 -12.52 -6.27 -20.07
C GLY A 26 -12.22 -5.02 -19.25
N ALA A 27 -12.54 -5.00 -17.95
CA ALA A 27 -12.17 -3.87 -17.09
C ALA A 27 -10.65 -3.76 -16.95
N ILE A 28 -10.14 -2.53 -17.04
CA ILE A 28 -8.72 -2.21 -16.98
C ILE A 28 -8.42 -1.56 -15.63
N ILE A 29 -7.39 -2.06 -14.95
CA ILE A 29 -6.86 -1.48 -13.71
C ILE A 29 -5.38 -1.22 -13.93
N LYS A 30 -4.93 0.02 -13.72
CA LYS A 30 -3.50 0.35 -13.77
C LYS A 30 -2.93 0.34 -12.36
N ALA A 31 -1.63 0.14 -12.21
CA ALA A 31 -0.98 0.20 -10.92
C ALA A 31 0.37 0.92 -11.00
N ILE A 32 0.67 1.70 -9.95
CA ILE A 32 1.91 2.45 -9.78
C ILE A 32 2.63 1.89 -8.56
N GLY A 33 3.88 1.45 -8.72
CA GLY A 33 4.73 1.05 -7.60
C GLY A 33 5.29 2.28 -6.89
N VAL A 34 4.67 2.69 -5.79
CA VAL A 34 5.13 3.83 -4.97
C VAL A 34 6.08 3.35 -3.88
N PRO A 35 7.30 3.91 -3.76
CA PRO A 35 8.27 3.46 -2.77
C PRO A 35 7.83 3.76 -1.35
N GLN A 36 8.35 2.95 -0.43
CA GLN A 36 8.29 3.22 1.00
C GLN A 36 9.30 4.32 1.37
N SER A 37 8.95 5.15 2.36
CA SER A 37 9.83 6.22 2.85
C SER A 37 10.91 5.74 3.81
N TRP A 38 11.09 4.43 3.94
CA TRP A 38 12.13 3.78 4.73
C TRP A 38 12.70 2.59 3.95
N GLN A 39 13.88 2.13 4.37
CA GLN A 39 14.46 0.92 3.81
C GLN A 39 13.55 -0.28 4.12
N SER A 40 12.97 -0.87 3.08
CA SER A 40 12.04 -1.99 3.17
C SER A 40 12.41 -3.07 2.17
N THR A 41 12.23 -4.32 2.56
CA THR A 41 12.35 -5.49 1.66
C THR A 41 10.99 -5.92 1.11
N LEU A 42 9.91 -5.16 1.39
CA LEU A 42 8.55 -5.51 1.00
C LEU A 42 8.18 -5.03 -0.42
N GLY A 43 9.09 -4.33 -1.09
CA GLY A 43 8.81 -3.66 -2.36
C GLY A 43 7.95 -2.40 -2.19
N PRO A 44 7.44 -1.83 -3.29
CA PRO A 44 6.58 -0.66 -3.25
C PRO A 44 5.21 -0.98 -2.67
N THR A 45 4.52 0.05 -2.18
CA THR A 45 3.05 0.02 -2.14
C THR A 45 2.54 0.12 -3.56
N TRP A 46 1.61 -0.76 -3.93
CA TRP A 46 0.93 -0.69 -5.23
C TRP A 46 -0.29 0.21 -5.11
N CYS A 47 -0.23 1.39 -5.72
CA CYS A 47 -1.36 2.29 -5.86
C CYS A 47 -2.15 1.90 -7.11
N TYR A 48 -3.42 1.50 -6.96
CA TYR A 48 -4.24 1.08 -8.10
C TYR A 48 -5.06 2.24 -8.62
N ILE A 49 -5.05 2.42 -9.94
CA ILE A 49 -5.76 3.46 -10.66
C ILE A 49 -6.92 2.82 -11.41
N ILE A 50 -8.13 3.23 -11.07
CA ILE A 50 -9.37 2.78 -11.70
C ILE A 50 -9.93 3.97 -12.48
N GLU A 51 -10.09 3.77 -13.79
CA GLU A 51 -10.57 4.78 -14.73
C GLU A 51 -12.07 4.57 -14.97
N GLY A 52 -12.88 5.56 -14.61
CA GLY A 52 -14.31 5.65 -14.95
C GLY A 52 -14.60 7.01 -15.59
N ASP A 53 -15.70 7.63 -15.20
CA ASP A 53 -15.96 9.04 -15.55
C ASP A 53 -14.93 9.98 -14.87
N ASP A 54 -14.45 9.59 -13.68
CA ASP A 54 -13.35 10.22 -12.94
C ASP A 54 -12.32 9.17 -12.51
N ILE A 55 -11.16 9.62 -12.00
CA ILE A 55 -10.13 8.73 -11.46
C ILE A 55 -10.41 8.37 -9.99
N THR A 56 -10.39 7.07 -9.71
CA THR A 56 -10.34 6.53 -8.34
C THR A 56 -8.98 5.89 -8.07
N ILE A 57 -8.36 6.26 -6.95
CA ILE A 57 -7.12 5.65 -6.46
C ILE A 57 -7.43 4.72 -5.28
N VAL A 58 -6.91 3.49 -5.31
CA VAL A 58 -6.88 2.60 -4.14
C VAL A 58 -5.48 2.63 -3.54
N ASP A 59 -5.40 2.98 -2.25
CA ASP A 59 -4.17 3.13 -1.47
C ASP A 59 -3.14 4.07 -2.13
N PRO A 60 -3.22 5.40 -1.91
CA PRO A 60 -2.37 6.39 -2.60
C PRO A 60 -0.89 6.35 -2.20
N GLY A 61 -0.49 5.37 -1.40
CA GLY A 61 0.91 5.07 -1.12
C GLY A 61 1.44 5.73 0.14
N CYS A 62 2.74 5.59 0.31
CA CYS A 62 3.40 5.90 1.56
C CYS A 62 3.46 7.41 1.84
N TYR A 63 3.48 7.79 3.11
CA TYR A 63 3.81 9.15 3.54
C TYR A 63 5.15 9.59 2.95
N GLY A 64 5.23 10.77 2.34
CA GLY A 64 6.47 11.34 1.82
C GLY A 64 6.88 10.88 0.42
N SER A 65 6.11 9.99 -0.23
CA SER A 65 6.41 9.48 -1.59
C SER A 65 5.39 9.90 -2.66
N ILE A 66 4.56 10.92 -2.39
CA ILE A 66 3.57 11.44 -3.35
C ILE A 66 4.15 11.79 -4.73
N SER A 67 5.41 12.23 -4.81
CA SER A 67 6.04 12.57 -6.09
C SER A 67 6.14 11.38 -7.05
N TYR A 68 6.22 10.15 -6.55
CA TYR A 68 6.18 8.94 -7.37
C TYR A 68 4.77 8.65 -7.87
N LEU A 69 3.75 8.92 -7.06
CA LEU A 69 2.36 8.83 -7.50
C LEU A 69 2.06 9.84 -8.60
N GLU A 70 2.48 11.11 -8.43
CA GLU A 70 2.34 12.18 -9.44
C GLU A 70 3.01 11.78 -10.75
N GLN A 71 4.29 11.39 -10.72
CA GLN A 71 5.01 10.96 -11.92
C GLN A 71 4.39 9.72 -12.57
N GLY A 72 3.86 8.80 -11.77
CA GLY A 72 3.17 7.62 -12.27
C GLY A 72 1.87 7.98 -12.98
N LEU A 73 1.05 8.85 -12.41
CA LEU A 73 -0.17 9.35 -13.03
C LEU A 73 0.12 10.09 -14.33
N GLU A 74 1.11 10.98 -14.35
CA GLU A 74 1.52 11.72 -15.56
C GLU A 74 1.90 10.76 -16.70
N GLN A 75 2.65 9.71 -16.38
CA GLN A 75 3.02 8.67 -17.35
C GLN A 75 1.83 7.82 -17.83
N LEU A 76 0.76 7.77 -17.05
CA LEU A 76 -0.51 7.12 -17.42
C LEU A 76 -1.48 8.08 -18.14
N GLY A 77 -1.10 9.35 -18.30
CA GLY A 77 -1.89 10.38 -18.98
C GLY A 77 -2.81 11.20 -18.08
N HIS A 78 -2.62 11.15 -16.76
CA HIS A 78 -3.46 11.81 -15.76
C HIS A 78 -2.65 12.72 -14.85
N SER A 79 -3.35 13.52 -14.06
CA SER A 79 -2.80 14.34 -12.99
C SER A 79 -3.53 14.05 -11.68
N LEU A 80 -3.00 14.54 -10.56
CA LEU A 80 -3.75 14.47 -9.30
C LEU A 80 -5.07 15.24 -9.38
N ALA A 81 -5.18 16.29 -10.19
CA ALA A 81 -6.41 17.06 -10.31
C ALA A 81 -7.58 16.27 -10.92
N ASP A 82 -7.30 15.16 -11.61
CA ASP A 82 -8.31 14.27 -12.20
C ASP A 82 -8.85 13.25 -11.17
N VAL A 83 -8.26 13.21 -9.97
CA VAL A 83 -8.62 12.25 -8.91
C VAL A 83 -9.83 12.76 -8.14
N ALA A 84 -10.98 12.14 -8.37
CA ALA A 84 -12.20 12.43 -7.63
C ALA A 84 -12.32 11.64 -6.34
N ARG A 85 -11.67 10.47 -6.24
CA ARG A 85 -11.85 9.55 -5.10
C ARG A 85 -10.59 8.81 -4.71
N ILE A 86 -10.42 8.63 -3.41
CA ILE A 86 -9.45 7.75 -2.79
C ILE A 86 -10.21 6.68 -2.01
N VAL A 87 -9.87 5.41 -2.21
CA VAL A 87 -10.31 4.29 -1.38
C VAL A 87 -9.12 3.76 -0.59
N VAL A 88 -9.26 3.67 0.73
CA VAL A 88 -8.21 3.15 1.60
C VAL A 88 -8.56 1.75 2.06
N SER A 89 -7.65 0.81 1.87
CA SER A 89 -7.82 -0.56 2.35
C SER A 89 -7.76 -0.63 3.88
N HIS A 90 -6.80 0.08 4.48
CA HIS A 90 -6.62 0.22 5.93
C HIS A 90 -5.63 1.35 6.27
N GLY A 91 -5.59 1.77 7.54
CA GLY A 91 -4.82 2.95 7.98
C GLY A 91 -3.37 2.67 8.39
N HIS A 92 -2.60 1.97 7.55
CA HIS A 92 -1.14 1.93 7.73
C HIS A 92 -0.48 2.95 6.80
N MET A 93 0.57 3.59 7.31
CA MET A 93 1.19 4.76 6.69
C MET A 93 1.79 4.51 5.29
N ASP A 94 2.05 3.25 4.94
CA ASP A 94 2.46 2.81 3.61
C ASP A 94 1.32 2.83 2.59
N HIS A 95 0.07 2.79 3.04
CA HIS A 95 -1.13 2.79 2.20
C HIS A 95 -1.83 4.15 2.20
N ASP A 96 -2.00 4.75 3.38
CA ASP A 96 -2.80 5.97 3.56
C ASP A 96 -1.98 7.24 3.79
N GLY A 97 -0.65 7.12 3.86
CA GLY A 97 0.22 8.22 4.22
C GLY A 97 0.25 9.36 3.19
N SER A 98 -0.10 9.08 1.94
CA SER A 98 -0.28 10.09 0.88
C SER A 98 -1.71 10.62 0.77
N CYS A 99 -2.68 10.16 1.56
CA CYS A 99 -4.05 10.70 1.54
C CYS A 99 -4.09 12.22 1.74
N PRO A 100 -3.48 12.82 2.79
CA PRO A 100 -3.58 14.27 3.02
C PRO A 100 -3.09 15.12 1.84
N PRO A 101 -1.87 14.92 1.28
CA PRO A 101 -1.41 15.74 0.16
C PRO A 101 -2.15 15.47 -1.15
N VAL A 102 -2.67 14.25 -1.39
CA VAL A 102 -3.52 13.98 -2.56
C VAL A 102 -4.83 14.76 -2.45
N ILE A 103 -5.54 14.64 -1.32
CA ILE A 103 -6.80 15.38 -1.09
C ILE A 103 -6.60 16.88 -1.20
N GLN A 104 -5.49 17.41 -0.67
CA GLN A 104 -5.18 18.84 -0.76
C GLN A 104 -5.01 19.31 -2.22
N LYS A 105 -4.44 18.46 -3.09
CA LYS A 105 -4.15 18.80 -4.49
C LYS A 105 -5.32 18.54 -5.43
N SER A 106 -6.18 17.57 -5.12
CA SER A 106 -7.26 17.12 -6.01
C SER A 106 -8.66 17.50 -5.56
N GLY A 107 -8.87 17.71 -4.25
CA GLY A 107 -10.21 17.81 -3.67
C GLY A 107 -10.96 16.47 -3.60
N ALA A 108 -10.26 15.33 -3.75
CA ALA A 108 -10.87 14.01 -3.77
C ALA A 108 -11.65 13.67 -2.48
N GLU A 109 -12.72 12.90 -2.65
CA GLU A 109 -13.40 12.25 -1.54
C GLU A 109 -12.56 11.09 -0.98
N LEU A 110 -12.53 10.96 0.35
CA LEU A 110 -11.90 9.83 1.04
C LEU A 110 -12.93 8.79 1.44
N TRP A 111 -12.80 7.58 0.90
CA TRP A 111 -13.67 6.44 1.17
C TRP A 111 -12.88 5.39 1.95
N ALA A 112 -13.34 5.08 3.16
CA ALA A 112 -12.68 4.12 4.04
C ALA A 112 -13.74 3.40 4.88
N HIS A 113 -13.33 2.32 5.54
CA HIS A 113 -14.18 1.68 6.54
C HIS A 113 -14.54 2.67 7.66
N GLU A 114 -15.74 2.57 8.24
CA GLU A 114 -16.24 3.50 9.27
C GLU A 114 -15.30 3.68 10.48
N ILE A 115 -14.54 2.62 10.81
CA ILE A 115 -13.57 2.60 11.90
C ILE A 115 -12.33 3.46 11.63
N TYR A 116 -12.08 3.82 10.37
CA TYR A 116 -10.85 4.49 9.95
C TYR A 116 -10.60 5.79 10.74
N GLY A 117 -11.62 6.63 10.91
CA GLY A 117 -11.52 7.87 11.68
C GLY A 117 -11.13 7.65 13.15
N PHE A 118 -11.61 6.58 13.78
CA PHE A 118 -11.20 6.20 15.13
C PHE A 118 -9.73 5.74 15.17
N MET A 119 -9.32 4.93 14.20
CA MET A 119 -7.97 4.37 14.12
C MET A 119 -6.90 5.44 13.88
N LEU A 120 -7.23 6.56 13.22
CA LEU A 120 -6.31 7.70 13.05
C LEU A 120 -5.89 8.34 14.38
N GLN A 121 -6.74 8.28 15.40
CA GLN A 121 -6.51 8.91 16.71
C GLN A 121 -6.04 7.90 17.77
N ALA A 122 -6.24 6.61 17.52
CA ALA A 122 -5.86 5.57 18.47
C ALA A 122 -4.34 5.31 18.41
N ASP A 123 -3.69 5.12 19.57
CA ASP A 123 -2.36 4.48 19.55
C ASP A 123 -2.58 3.03 19.11
N ARG A 124 -2.21 2.76 17.86
CA ARG A 124 -2.29 1.44 17.25
C ARG A 124 -1.66 0.37 18.13
N ARG A 125 -0.53 0.65 18.78
CA ARG A 125 0.17 -0.32 19.63
C ARG A 125 -0.68 -0.65 20.86
N ASP A 126 -1.44 0.30 21.38
CA ASP A 126 -2.30 0.06 22.52
C ASP A 126 -3.52 -0.79 22.13
N VAL A 127 -4.18 -0.47 21.01
CA VAL A 127 -5.33 -1.26 20.52
C VAL A 127 -4.91 -2.69 20.15
N GLU A 128 -3.82 -2.85 19.38
CA GLU A 128 -3.34 -4.17 18.96
C GLU A 128 -2.79 -5.00 20.13
N ARG A 129 -2.13 -4.39 21.12
CA ARG A 129 -1.62 -5.15 22.27
C ARG A 129 -2.72 -5.54 23.24
N THR A 130 -3.80 -4.76 23.33
CA THR A 130 -4.87 -5.01 24.30
C THR A 130 -5.60 -6.32 24.01
N TRP A 131 -5.99 -6.58 22.75
CA TRP A 131 -6.68 -7.83 22.42
C TRP A 131 -5.76 -9.05 22.58
N ARG A 132 -4.47 -8.93 22.22
CA ARG A 132 -3.48 -10.02 22.41
C ARG A 132 -3.35 -10.44 23.88
N LYS A 133 -3.44 -9.47 24.80
CA LYS A 133 -3.45 -9.74 26.26
C LYS A 133 -4.76 -10.38 26.74
N GLN A 134 -5.86 -10.18 26.02
CA GLN A 134 -7.18 -10.73 26.37
C GLN A 134 -7.39 -12.14 25.83
N VAL A 135 -6.66 -12.54 24.78
CA VAL A 135 -6.72 -13.91 24.24
C VAL A 135 -6.03 -14.88 25.19
N HIS A 136 -6.81 -15.80 25.76
CA HIS A 136 -6.27 -16.84 26.62
C HIS A 136 -5.31 -17.75 25.85
N GLY A 137 -4.08 -17.91 26.34
CA GLY A 137 -3.05 -18.75 25.73
C GLY A 137 -2.22 -18.09 24.62
N PHE A 138 -2.42 -16.78 24.34
CA PHE A 138 -1.61 -16.08 23.32
C PHE A 138 -0.10 -16.11 23.65
N ASP A 139 0.26 -16.02 24.93
CA ASP A 139 1.66 -16.13 25.39
C ASP A 139 2.28 -17.50 25.07
N LEU A 140 1.48 -18.57 25.06
CA LEU A 140 1.94 -19.92 24.68
C LEU A 140 2.14 -20.00 23.16
N PHE A 141 1.25 -19.38 22.38
CA PHE A 141 1.41 -19.25 20.93
C PHE A 141 2.68 -18.47 20.56
N GLU A 142 2.93 -17.31 21.19
CA GLU A 142 4.15 -16.50 20.94
C GLU A 142 5.45 -17.28 21.22
N LYS A 143 5.42 -18.21 22.17
CA LYS A 143 6.57 -19.04 22.57
C LYS A 143 6.61 -20.41 21.88
N SER A 144 5.65 -20.71 21.02
CA SER A 144 5.55 -22.01 20.34
C SER A 144 6.59 -22.17 19.22
N ASP A 145 6.89 -23.42 18.88
CA ASP A 145 7.72 -23.77 17.72
C ASP A 145 7.16 -23.21 16.40
N THR A 146 5.83 -23.02 16.32
CA THR A 146 5.18 -22.35 15.19
C THR A 146 5.72 -20.93 14.96
N MET A 147 6.01 -20.20 16.03
CA MET A 147 6.56 -18.84 15.96
C MET A 147 8.09 -18.80 15.84
N ALA A 148 8.77 -19.92 16.10
CA ALA A 148 10.22 -20.03 15.91
C ALA A 148 10.60 -19.79 14.44
N ARG A 149 9.85 -20.39 13.50
CA ARG A 149 10.08 -20.22 12.06
C ARG A 149 9.87 -18.78 11.58
N ALA A 150 8.80 -18.12 12.04
CA ALA A 150 8.55 -16.71 11.71
C ALA A 150 9.66 -15.79 12.25
N THR A 151 10.17 -16.09 13.45
CA THR A 151 11.27 -15.35 14.07
C THR A 151 12.60 -15.56 13.33
N GLU A 152 12.86 -16.79 12.89
CA GLU A 152 14.04 -17.15 12.09
C GLU A 152 14.01 -16.44 10.74
N HIS A 153 12.90 -16.49 10.00
CA HIS A 153 12.73 -15.77 8.74
C HIS A 153 12.98 -14.25 8.90
N ARG A 154 12.47 -13.65 9.99
CA ARG A 154 12.73 -12.23 10.30
C ARG A 154 14.22 -11.95 10.53
N LYS A 155 14.94 -12.84 11.20
CA LYS A 155 16.40 -12.70 11.41
C LYS A 155 17.13 -12.79 10.07
N LEU A 156 16.82 -13.79 9.26
CA LEU A 156 17.40 -13.98 7.93
C LEU A 156 17.19 -12.74 7.04
N ASN A 157 15.98 -12.19 6.99
CA ASN A 157 15.69 -10.96 6.23
C ASN A 157 16.44 -9.72 6.74
N ARG A 158 16.89 -9.70 7.99
CA ARG A 158 17.65 -8.59 8.57
C ARG A 158 19.16 -8.73 8.43
N THR A 159 19.68 -9.97 8.42
CA THR A 159 21.12 -10.25 8.30
C THR A 159 21.57 -10.44 6.87
N SER A 160 20.69 -10.96 6.01
CA SER A 160 20.95 -11.09 4.60
C SER A 160 20.53 -9.79 3.94
N ASN A 161 21.48 -9.01 3.43
CA ASN A 161 21.24 -7.98 2.42
C ASN A 161 20.73 -8.63 1.11
N LEU A 162 19.64 -9.39 1.18
CA LEU A 162 19.00 -10.02 0.04
C LEU A 162 18.26 -8.93 -0.73
N VAL A 163 19.02 -8.23 -1.56
CA VAL A 163 18.50 -7.68 -2.81
C VAL A 163 17.94 -8.88 -3.55
N ILE A 164 16.62 -8.88 -3.75
CA ILE A 164 15.96 -9.89 -4.59
C ILE A 164 16.56 -9.71 -5.98
N GLN A 165 17.37 -10.67 -6.41
CA GLN A 165 17.93 -10.75 -7.77
C GLN A 165 16.87 -11.22 -8.76
#